data_AF-A0A8J6JIL6-F1
#
_entry.id   AF-A0A8J6JIL6-F1
#
_cell.length_a   1.000
_cell.length_b   1.000
_cell.length_c   1.000
_cell.angle_alpha   90.00
_cell.angle_beta   90.00
_cell.angle_gamma   90.00
#
_symmetry.space_group_name_H-M   'P 1'
#
loop_
_entity.id
_entity.type
_entity.pdbx_description
1 polymer ?
#
loop_
_entity_poly.entity_id
_entity_poly.type
_entity_poly.pdbx_seq_one_letter_code
_entity_poly.pdbx_strand_id
1 'polypeptide(L)'
;MNVLFVHQNFPGQFRRIAPILAAAGHKVVALGENPAPAIPGVQHIRYNPPRQGGEQTHPYLRRIEGQVRRAQEVARAAAALKRAGFVPDIIEAHLGWGEAAYLRDVFPSARILLYCEFFYRAHGNDVGFDPMNGVIDLEREASTRSRNLMQLLQLEAADWGVAPTRFQHETYPAWAQARMSVVHEGIDTAIATPDGPAEFTLPDGRTFRAGDPLVTYAARQMDPYRGFHTFLRALPDFQKRRPEAHVIIVAAGEGVSYGPRPPGGGGWKDFLLTELAGKLDLTRIHFLGHLPYRQLLTLFRVSAAHTYLTYPFVLSWSMLDAMACGGAIL
;
A
#
# COMPACT_ATOMS: atom_id res chain seq x y z
N MET A 1 -22.84 7.54 -17.53
CA MET A 1 -22.08 8.57 -16.79
C MET A 1 -20.65 8.62 -17.31
N ASN A 2 -19.99 9.75 -17.13
CA ASN A 2 -18.55 9.93 -17.30
C ASN A 2 -17.88 9.82 -15.92
N VAL A 3 -16.91 8.92 -15.78
CA VAL A 3 -16.20 8.68 -14.52
C VAL A 3 -14.71 8.94 -14.71
N LEU A 4 -14.12 9.72 -13.83
CA LEU A 4 -12.69 10.01 -13.81
C LEU A 4 -12.02 9.39 -12.58
N PHE A 5 -11.11 8.46 -12.79
CA PHE A 5 -10.23 7.95 -11.74
C PHE A 5 -8.92 8.74 -11.71
N VAL A 6 -8.39 9.04 -10.51
CA VAL A 6 -7.10 9.73 -10.36
C VAL A 6 -6.23 9.02 -9.33
N HIS A 7 -5.11 8.47 -9.78
CA HIS A 7 -4.14 7.78 -8.92
C HIS A 7 -2.78 7.67 -9.61
N GLN A 8 -1.70 8.11 -8.97
CA GLN A 8 -0.36 8.08 -9.57
C GLN A 8 0.08 6.68 -10.05
N ASN A 9 -0.27 5.64 -9.30
CA ASN A 9 -0.08 4.22 -9.64
C ASN A 9 -1.38 3.53 -10.11
N PHE A 10 -2.23 4.22 -10.87
CA PHE A 10 -3.45 3.63 -11.43
C PHE A 10 -3.12 2.26 -12.09
N PRO A 11 -3.93 1.20 -11.88
CA PRO A 11 -5.24 1.23 -11.25
C PRO A 11 -5.27 1.18 -9.73
N GLY A 12 -4.14 0.93 -9.04
CA GLY A 12 -4.09 0.93 -7.57
C GLY A 12 -5.28 0.21 -6.91
N GLN A 13 -5.92 0.91 -5.98
CA GLN A 13 -7.12 0.45 -5.26
C GLN A 13 -8.39 0.43 -6.14
N PHE A 14 -8.35 1.07 -7.31
CA PHE A 14 -9.46 1.12 -8.27
C PHE A 14 -9.46 -0.03 -9.29
N ARG A 15 -8.53 -0.99 -9.17
CA ARG A 15 -8.33 -2.13 -10.10
C ARG A 15 -9.56 -2.97 -10.39
N ARG A 16 -10.53 -3.01 -9.48
CA ARG A 16 -11.80 -3.73 -9.67
C ARG A 16 -12.92 -2.82 -10.14
N ILE A 17 -13.09 -1.66 -9.51
CA ILE A 17 -14.26 -0.82 -9.77
C ILE A 17 -14.20 -0.15 -11.15
N ALA A 18 -13.02 0.26 -11.61
CA ALA A 18 -12.87 0.89 -12.93
C ALA A 18 -13.34 0.00 -14.09
N PRO A 19 -12.89 -1.27 -14.23
CA PRO A 19 -13.42 -2.15 -15.27
C PRO A 19 -14.89 -2.52 -15.09
N ILE A 20 -15.39 -2.65 -13.85
CA ILE A 20 -16.82 -2.92 -13.60
C ILE A 20 -17.69 -1.78 -14.14
N LEU A 21 -17.33 -0.53 -13.88
CA LEU A 21 -18.06 0.64 -14.39
C LEU A 21 -17.99 0.74 -15.91
N ALA A 22 -16.83 0.42 -16.50
CA ALA A 22 -16.67 0.40 -17.95
C ALA A 22 -17.55 -0.69 -18.59
N ALA A 23 -17.58 -1.89 -18.02
CA ALA A 23 -18.43 -2.99 -18.46
C ALA A 23 -19.93 -2.70 -18.32
N ALA A 24 -20.31 -1.87 -17.34
CA ALA A 24 -21.67 -1.34 -17.18
C ALA A 24 -22.04 -0.25 -18.22
N GLY A 25 -21.17 0.05 -19.18
CA GLY A 25 -21.43 1.01 -20.25
C GLY A 25 -21.12 2.47 -19.89
N HIS A 26 -20.42 2.73 -18.79
CA HIS A 26 -19.97 4.08 -18.46
C HIS A 26 -18.70 4.45 -19.23
N LYS A 27 -18.52 5.74 -19.49
CA LYS A 27 -17.29 6.26 -20.08
C LYS A 27 -16.28 6.47 -18.95
N VAL A 28 -15.25 5.65 -18.90
CA VAL A 28 -14.24 5.67 -17.84
C VAL A 28 -12.92 6.19 -18.36
N VAL A 29 -12.42 7.26 -17.73
CA VAL A 29 -11.10 7.83 -17.97
C VAL A 29 -10.30 7.73 -16.67
N ALA A 30 -9.00 7.47 -16.76
CA ALA A 30 -8.10 7.48 -15.63
C ALA A 30 -6.92 8.43 -15.89
N LEU A 31 -6.54 9.20 -14.87
CA LEU A 31 -5.30 9.97 -14.83
C LEU A 31 -4.31 9.28 -13.89
N GLY A 32 -3.11 9.00 -14.40
CA GLY A 32 -2.03 8.39 -13.63
C GLY A 32 -0.66 8.92 -14.03
N GLU A 33 0.35 8.65 -13.22
CA GLU A 33 1.75 8.97 -13.54
C GLU A 33 2.41 7.79 -14.25
N ASN A 34 2.29 6.61 -13.65
CA ASN A 34 3.01 5.42 -14.05
C ASN A 34 2.30 4.66 -15.17
N PRO A 35 3.03 3.89 -16.01
CA PRO A 35 2.39 2.98 -16.94
C PRO A 35 1.55 1.94 -16.19
N ALA A 36 0.43 1.56 -16.80
CA ALA A 36 -0.48 0.56 -16.27
C ALA A 36 -0.84 -0.43 -17.39
N PRO A 37 -1.13 -1.71 -17.07
CA PRO A 37 -1.73 -2.63 -18.02
C PRO A 37 -3.02 -2.04 -18.61
N ALA A 38 -3.29 -2.35 -19.88
CA ALA A 38 -4.54 -1.94 -20.51
C ALA A 38 -5.73 -2.58 -19.78
N ILE A 39 -6.72 -1.76 -19.43
CA ILE A 39 -7.97 -2.21 -18.82
C ILE A 39 -9.08 -2.02 -19.86
N PRO A 40 -9.78 -3.09 -20.26
CA PRO A 40 -10.87 -2.99 -21.23
C PRO A 40 -11.89 -1.92 -20.86
N GLY A 41 -12.19 -1.02 -21.80
CA GLY A 41 -13.16 0.05 -21.62
C GLY A 41 -12.70 1.25 -20.77
N VAL A 42 -11.44 1.28 -20.30
CA VAL A 42 -10.87 2.40 -19.54
C VAL A 42 -9.80 3.11 -20.36
N GLN A 43 -9.98 4.42 -20.58
CA GLN A 43 -8.96 5.26 -21.20
C GLN A 43 -7.98 5.76 -20.14
N HIS A 44 -6.76 5.21 -20.10
CA HIS A 44 -5.71 5.69 -19.20
C HIS A 44 -4.84 6.77 -19.87
N ILE A 45 -4.81 7.96 -19.27
CA ILE A 45 -4.02 9.10 -19.70
C ILE A 45 -2.95 9.38 -18.66
N ARG A 46 -1.71 9.52 -19.13
CA ARG A 46 -0.57 9.78 -18.25
C ARG A 46 -0.27 11.27 -18.18
N TYR A 47 -0.02 11.77 -16.97
CA TYR A 47 0.62 13.06 -16.73
C TYR A 47 2.10 12.87 -16.40
N ASN A 48 2.90 13.92 -16.54
CA ASN A 48 4.34 13.84 -16.27
C ASN A 48 4.63 13.84 -14.76
N PRO A 49 5.55 12.99 -14.27
CA PRO A 49 5.96 12.99 -12.87
C PRO A 49 6.52 14.36 -12.48
N PRO A 50 5.98 15.03 -11.44
CA PRO A 50 6.51 16.30 -10.99
C PRO A 50 7.82 16.11 -10.23
N ARG A 51 8.66 17.16 -10.23
CA ARG A 51 9.83 17.21 -9.32
C ARG A 51 9.35 17.28 -7.87
N GLN A 52 10.11 16.65 -6.97
CA GLN A 52 9.93 16.81 -5.53
C GLN A 52 10.48 18.16 -5.05
N GLY A 53 10.14 18.55 -3.83
CA GLY A 53 10.75 19.72 -3.20
C GLY A 53 12.26 19.55 -3.01
N GLY A 54 12.99 20.64 -3.21
CA GLY A 54 14.46 20.65 -3.16
C GLY A 54 15.03 20.72 -1.75
N GLU A 55 16.36 20.74 -1.64
CA GLU A 55 17.08 20.85 -0.36
C GLU A 55 16.80 22.19 0.36
N GLN A 56 16.53 23.26 -0.41
CA GLN A 56 16.20 24.59 0.10
C GLN A 56 14.76 24.68 0.65
N THR A 57 13.91 23.70 0.37
CA THR A 57 12.53 23.68 0.89
C THR A 57 12.55 23.22 2.34
N HIS A 58 11.78 23.92 3.20
CA HIS A 58 11.63 23.57 4.60
C HIS A 58 11.35 22.06 4.76
N PRO A 59 12.03 21.34 5.67
CA PRO A 59 11.93 19.87 5.76
C PRO A 59 10.49 19.33 5.80
N TYR A 60 9.60 20.03 6.50
CA TYR A 60 8.19 19.63 6.64
C TYR A 60 7.37 19.82 5.34
N LEU A 61 7.84 20.70 4.46
CA LEU A 61 7.15 21.08 3.22
C LEU A 61 7.72 20.39 1.99
N ARG A 62 8.87 19.72 2.04
CA ARG A 62 9.47 19.07 0.85
C ARG A 62 8.51 18.11 0.14
N ARG A 63 7.84 17.25 0.93
CA ARG A 63 6.79 16.34 0.41
C ARG A 63 5.59 17.12 -0.11
N ILE A 64 5.17 18.16 0.62
CA ILE A 64 4.00 18.97 0.27
C ILE A 64 4.22 19.71 -1.05
N GLU A 65 5.41 20.26 -1.28
CA GLU A 65 5.76 20.91 -2.54
C GLU A 65 5.62 19.95 -3.72
N GLY A 66 6.13 18.72 -3.60
CA GLY A 66 5.94 17.67 -4.61
C GLY A 66 4.47 17.35 -4.87
N GLN A 67 3.64 17.30 -3.82
CA GLN A 67 2.19 17.09 -3.93
C GLN A 67 1.46 18.27 -4.59
N VAL A 68 1.86 19.51 -4.31
CA VAL A 68 1.32 20.72 -4.98
C VAL A 68 1.65 20.70 -6.47
N ARG A 69 2.91 20.42 -6.82
CA ARG A 69 3.34 20.28 -8.22
C ARG A 69 2.57 19.17 -8.94
N ARG A 70 2.33 18.04 -8.26
CA ARG A 70 1.49 16.94 -8.78
C ARG A 70 0.06 17.40 -9.05
N ALA A 71 -0.56 18.06 -8.08
CA ALA A 71 -1.92 18.59 -8.21
C ALA A 71 -2.05 19.54 -9.41
N GLN A 72 -1.03 20.37 -9.67
CA GLN A 72 -0.99 21.23 -10.85
C GLN A 72 -0.95 20.45 -12.17
N GLU A 73 -0.12 19.40 -12.27
CA GLU A 73 -0.06 18.56 -13.47
C GLU A 73 -1.40 17.82 -13.71
N VAL A 74 -2.00 17.29 -12.65
CA VAL A 74 -3.33 16.65 -12.74
C VAL A 74 -4.39 17.67 -13.17
N ALA A 75 -4.41 18.87 -12.59
CA ALA A 75 -5.36 19.92 -12.97
C ALA A 75 -5.22 20.35 -14.43
N ARG A 76 -3.98 20.44 -14.94
CA ARG A 76 -3.70 20.74 -16.36
C ARG A 76 -4.22 19.64 -17.28
N ALA A 77 -3.98 18.37 -16.93
CA ALA A 77 -4.49 17.22 -17.67
C ALA A 77 -6.03 17.16 -17.65
N ALA A 78 -6.64 17.39 -16.49
CA ALA A 78 -8.09 17.49 -16.30
C ALA A 78 -8.69 18.64 -17.14
N ALA A 79 -8.04 19.81 -17.17
CA ALA A 79 -8.48 20.93 -18.00
C ALA A 79 -8.36 20.63 -19.49
N ALA A 80 -7.34 19.88 -19.91
CA ALA A 80 -7.22 19.41 -21.29
C ALA A 80 -8.34 18.43 -21.66
N LEU A 81 -8.68 17.49 -20.77
CA LEU A 81 -9.84 16.61 -20.92
C LEU A 81 -11.14 17.39 -21.08
N LYS A 82 -11.35 18.41 -20.24
CA LYS A 82 -12.50 19.32 -20.33
C LYS A 82 -12.60 20.01 -21.69
N ARG A 83 -11.49 20.56 -22.19
CA ARG A 83 -11.42 21.18 -23.53
C ARG A 83 -11.69 20.18 -24.65
N ALA A 84 -11.30 18.92 -24.47
CA ALA A 84 -11.61 17.82 -25.39
C ALA A 84 -13.05 17.28 -25.26
N GLY A 85 -13.91 17.93 -24.47
CA GLY A 85 -15.33 17.58 -24.31
C GLY A 85 -15.61 16.49 -23.28
N PHE A 86 -14.63 16.08 -22.46
CA PHE A 86 -14.87 15.15 -21.36
C PHE A 86 -15.15 15.93 -20.06
N VAL A 87 -16.39 15.82 -19.57
CA VAL A 87 -16.81 16.38 -18.28
C VAL A 87 -17.29 15.21 -17.41
N PRO A 88 -16.60 14.88 -16.31
CA PRO A 88 -16.99 13.79 -15.43
C PRO A 88 -18.23 14.15 -14.62
N ASP A 89 -19.11 13.17 -14.44
CA ASP A 89 -20.18 13.22 -13.44
C ASP A 89 -19.61 12.90 -12.05
N ILE A 90 -18.68 11.96 -12.00
CA ILE A 90 -17.99 11.51 -10.78
C ILE A 90 -16.49 11.50 -11.00
N ILE A 91 -15.76 11.97 -10.00
CA ILE A 91 -14.31 11.87 -9.88
C ILE A 91 -14.01 11.03 -8.65
N GLU A 92 -13.25 9.95 -8.78
CA GLU A 92 -12.75 9.16 -7.66
C GLU A 92 -11.22 9.25 -7.62
N ALA A 93 -10.67 9.77 -6.52
CA ALA A 93 -9.26 10.10 -6.42
C ALA A 93 -8.64 9.64 -5.11
N HIS A 94 -7.41 9.14 -5.16
CA HIS A 94 -6.66 8.81 -3.96
C HIS A 94 -6.05 10.08 -3.34
N LEU A 95 -6.38 10.40 -2.08
CA LEU A 95 -5.96 11.67 -1.48
C LEU A 95 -4.49 11.72 -1.04
N GLY A 96 -3.80 10.58 -0.94
CA GLY A 96 -2.47 10.47 -0.33
C GLY A 96 -1.34 11.29 -0.98
N TRP A 97 -1.52 11.75 -2.22
CA TRP A 97 -0.49 12.47 -2.99
C TRP A 97 -0.90 13.84 -3.51
N GLY A 98 -2.05 14.38 -3.07
CA GLY A 98 -2.48 15.73 -3.43
C GLY A 98 -3.21 15.84 -4.78
N GLU A 99 -3.34 14.74 -5.52
CA GLU A 99 -3.83 14.73 -6.91
C GLU A 99 -5.22 15.36 -7.08
N ALA A 100 -6.09 15.28 -6.07
CA ALA A 100 -7.44 15.80 -6.14
C ALA A 100 -7.56 17.29 -5.80
N ALA A 101 -6.48 17.94 -5.35
CA ALA A 101 -6.55 19.22 -4.64
C ALA A 101 -7.19 20.36 -5.44
N TYR A 102 -7.07 20.35 -6.77
CA TYR A 102 -7.58 21.41 -7.65
C TYR A 102 -8.64 20.90 -8.64
N LEU A 103 -9.15 19.67 -8.46
CA LEU A 103 -10.14 19.10 -9.38
C LEU A 103 -11.49 19.79 -9.28
N ARG A 104 -11.84 20.35 -8.11
CA ARG A 104 -13.05 21.16 -7.91
C ARG A 104 -13.07 22.40 -8.80
N ASP A 105 -11.93 23.07 -8.96
CA ASP A 105 -11.81 24.27 -9.78
C ASP A 105 -11.97 23.97 -11.28
N VAL A 106 -11.50 22.78 -11.71
CA VAL A 106 -11.63 22.34 -13.10
C VAL A 106 -13.05 21.84 -13.40
N PHE A 107 -13.63 21.06 -12.49
CA PHE A 107 -14.92 20.40 -12.63
C PHE A 107 -15.86 20.74 -11.46
N PRO A 108 -16.41 21.97 -11.40
CA PRO A 108 -17.20 22.43 -10.25
C PRO A 108 -18.48 21.61 -10.03
N SER A 109 -19.07 21.07 -11.10
CA SER A 109 -20.30 20.30 -11.05
C SER A 109 -20.13 18.80 -10.78
N ALA A 110 -18.90 18.27 -10.86
CA ALA A 110 -18.65 16.84 -10.67
C ALA A 110 -18.74 16.45 -9.18
N ARG A 111 -19.18 15.23 -8.88
CA ARG A 111 -19.07 14.69 -7.52
C ARG A 111 -17.66 14.14 -7.29
N ILE A 112 -16.94 14.72 -6.33
CA ILE A 112 -15.57 14.33 -5.99
C ILE A 112 -15.60 13.42 -4.78
N LEU A 113 -15.18 12.18 -5.00
CA LEU A 113 -15.04 11.12 -4.01
C LEU A 113 -13.55 10.88 -3.74
N LEU A 114 -13.17 10.84 -2.47
CA LEU A 114 -11.79 10.56 -2.07
C LEU A 114 -11.65 9.15 -1.52
N TYR A 115 -10.64 8.40 -1.99
CA TYR A 115 -10.20 7.18 -1.33
C TYR A 115 -9.29 7.55 -0.14
N CYS A 116 -9.86 7.56 1.06
CA CYS A 116 -9.32 7.97 2.36
C CYS A 116 -8.49 6.87 3.04
N GLU A 117 -7.23 6.71 2.59
CA GLU A 117 -6.37 5.61 3.03
C GLU A 117 -5.85 5.75 4.48
N PHE A 118 -5.26 6.88 4.85
CA PHE A 118 -4.62 7.04 6.17
C PHE A 118 -4.35 8.50 6.54
N PHE A 119 -4.86 8.94 7.69
CA PHE A 119 -4.57 10.26 8.25
C PHE A 119 -3.49 10.17 9.33
N TYR A 120 -2.41 10.92 9.19
CA TYR A 120 -1.26 10.81 10.08
C TYR A 120 -1.55 11.43 11.44
N ARG A 121 -1.17 10.74 12.52
CA ARG A 121 -1.24 11.25 13.90
C ARG A 121 0.15 11.21 14.52
N ALA A 122 0.47 12.24 15.31
CA ALA A 122 1.73 12.30 16.03
C ALA A 122 1.86 11.20 17.10
N HIS A 123 0.73 10.69 17.60
CA HIS A 123 0.66 9.64 18.61
C HIS A 123 -0.54 8.70 18.35
N GLY A 124 -0.47 7.50 18.91
CA GLY A 124 -1.60 6.55 18.98
C GLY A 124 -1.82 5.69 17.72
N ASN A 125 -1.03 5.89 16.67
CA ASN A 125 -1.02 5.05 15.47
C ASN A 125 0.39 4.47 15.24
N ASP A 126 0.99 4.73 14.07
CA ASP A 126 2.31 4.28 13.66
C ASP A 126 3.46 4.99 14.38
N VAL A 127 3.31 6.29 14.65
CA VAL A 127 4.36 7.11 15.27
C VAL A 127 4.48 6.76 16.75
N GLY A 128 5.69 6.38 17.16
CA GLY A 128 5.99 5.96 18.52
C GLY A 128 5.55 4.53 18.85
N PHE A 129 5.06 3.76 17.87
CA PHE A 129 4.60 2.39 18.10
C PHE A 129 5.73 1.43 18.51
N ASP A 130 6.87 1.50 17.81
CA ASP A 130 8.01 0.63 18.05
C ASP A 130 9.07 1.40 18.88
N PRO A 131 9.38 0.93 20.11
CA PRO A 131 10.35 1.56 21.00
C PRO A 131 11.74 1.72 20.40
N MET A 132 12.12 0.92 19.40
CA MET A 132 13.41 1.05 18.72
C MET A 132 13.57 2.38 17.98
N ASN A 133 12.47 3.05 17.64
CA ASN A 133 12.50 4.34 16.98
C ASN A 133 12.80 5.50 17.93
N GLY A 134 13.01 5.23 19.22
CA GLY A 134 13.34 6.22 20.23
C GLY A 134 12.16 7.10 20.64
N VAL A 135 12.47 8.14 21.43
CA VAL A 135 11.48 9.10 21.91
C VAL A 135 11.08 10.02 20.75
N ILE A 136 9.77 10.24 20.60
CA ILE A 136 9.23 11.17 19.62
C ILE A 136 9.37 12.59 20.20
N ASP A 137 10.09 13.46 19.50
CA ASP A 137 10.27 14.87 19.87
C ASP A 137 9.27 15.78 19.14
N LEU A 138 9.23 17.05 19.56
CA LEU A 138 8.35 18.07 18.97
C LEU A 138 8.53 18.20 17.45
N GLU A 139 9.77 18.09 16.97
CA GLU A 139 10.08 18.19 15.54
C GLU A 139 9.44 17.05 14.74
N ARG A 140 9.50 15.82 15.25
CA ARG A 140 8.87 14.66 14.63
C ARG A 140 7.34 14.74 14.69
N GLU A 141 6.78 15.22 15.80
CA GLU A 141 5.34 15.44 15.93
C GLU A 141 4.83 16.47 14.91
N ALA A 142 5.49 17.63 14.84
CA ALA A 142 5.13 18.73 13.94
C ALA A 142 5.27 18.32 12.48
N SER A 143 6.36 17.64 12.13
CA SER A 143 6.58 17.07 10.80
C SER A 143 5.47 16.07 10.42
N THR A 144 5.10 15.18 11.36
CA THR A 144 4.03 14.19 11.14
C THR A 144 2.68 14.86 10.88
N ARG A 145 2.31 15.85 11.70
CA ARG A 145 1.06 16.62 11.51
C ARG A 145 1.04 17.34 10.17
N SER A 146 2.17 17.92 9.77
CA SER A 146 2.33 18.64 8.50
C SER A 146 2.10 17.76 7.27
N ARG A 147 2.29 16.44 7.35
CA ARG A 147 2.00 15.49 6.25
C ARG A 147 0.53 15.50 5.81
N ASN A 148 -0.38 15.99 6.66
CA ASN A 148 -1.80 16.05 6.35
C ASN A 148 -2.23 17.32 5.62
N LEU A 149 -1.35 18.31 5.40
CA LEU A 149 -1.72 19.59 4.78
C LEU A 149 -2.49 19.42 3.46
N MET A 150 -1.95 18.60 2.54
CA MET A 150 -2.64 18.33 1.27
C MET A 150 -3.87 17.44 1.42
N GLN A 151 -3.91 16.56 2.43
CA GLN A 151 -5.13 15.78 2.69
C GLN A 151 -6.27 16.69 3.14
N LEU A 152 -5.99 17.65 4.03
CA LEU A 152 -6.98 18.61 4.54
C LEU A 152 -7.57 19.47 3.42
N LEU A 153 -6.72 19.99 2.53
CA LEU A 153 -7.17 20.74 1.35
C LEU A 153 -8.12 19.92 0.47
N GLN A 154 -7.77 18.65 0.21
CA GLN A 154 -8.62 17.77 -0.61
C GLN A 154 -9.94 17.43 0.10
N LEU A 155 -9.90 17.16 1.40
CA LEU A 155 -11.09 16.85 2.21
C LEU A 155 -12.09 18.01 2.24
N GLU A 156 -11.60 19.25 2.21
CA GLU A 156 -12.45 20.44 2.14
C GLU A 156 -13.19 20.52 0.80
N ALA A 157 -12.48 20.33 -0.32
CA ALA A 157 -13.04 20.48 -1.67
C ALA A 157 -13.88 19.28 -2.17
N ALA A 158 -13.75 18.11 -1.54
CA ALA A 158 -14.45 16.88 -1.91
C ALA A 158 -15.92 16.89 -1.48
N ASP A 159 -16.77 16.10 -2.14
CA ASP A 159 -18.18 15.89 -1.74
C ASP A 159 -18.28 14.80 -0.66
N TRP A 160 -17.52 13.72 -0.80
CA TRP A 160 -17.55 12.55 0.11
C TRP A 160 -16.21 11.81 0.13
N GLY A 161 -15.98 11.01 1.16
CA GLY A 161 -14.83 10.11 1.25
C GLY A 161 -15.21 8.65 1.43
N VAL A 162 -14.29 7.76 1.07
CA VAL A 162 -14.39 6.32 1.25
C VAL A 162 -13.16 5.86 2.01
N ALA A 163 -13.36 5.36 3.24
CA ALA A 163 -12.30 4.74 4.02
C ALA A 163 -12.39 3.21 3.87
N PRO A 164 -11.27 2.50 3.67
CA PRO A 164 -11.33 1.06 3.37
C PRO A 164 -11.77 0.21 4.57
N THR A 165 -11.37 0.62 5.76
CA THR A 165 -11.67 -0.09 7.02
C THR A 165 -12.10 0.90 8.08
N ARG A 166 -12.76 0.38 9.13
CA ARG A 166 -13.14 1.18 10.30
C ARG A 166 -11.92 1.81 10.98
N PHE A 167 -10.81 1.08 11.09
CA PHE A 167 -9.57 1.61 11.62
C PHE A 167 -9.09 2.84 10.82
N GLN A 168 -9.05 2.73 9.49
CA GLN A 168 -8.61 3.84 8.63
C GLN A 168 -9.55 5.05 8.72
N HIS A 169 -10.87 4.81 8.77
CA HIS A 169 -11.87 5.86 9.01
C HIS A 169 -11.62 6.60 10.34
N GLU A 170 -11.39 5.87 11.42
CA GLU A 170 -11.15 6.41 12.76
C GLU A 170 -9.84 7.22 12.86
N THR A 171 -8.92 7.11 11.90
CA THR A 171 -7.71 7.95 11.85
C THR A 171 -8.02 9.41 11.51
N TYR A 172 -9.08 9.67 10.74
CA TYR A 172 -9.46 11.02 10.29
C TYR A 172 -10.07 11.86 11.41
N PRO A 173 -10.09 13.20 11.31
CA PRO A 173 -10.79 14.05 12.27
C PRO A 173 -12.31 13.87 12.18
N ALA A 174 -13.04 14.07 13.29
CA ALA A 174 -14.48 13.78 13.41
C ALA A 174 -15.34 14.46 12.34
N TRP A 175 -15.03 15.71 11.98
CA TRP A 175 -15.76 16.43 10.94
C TRP A 175 -15.62 15.77 9.55
N ALA A 176 -14.47 15.14 9.28
CA ALA A 176 -14.22 14.45 8.02
C ALA A 176 -14.87 13.06 8.04
N GLN A 177 -14.80 12.36 9.18
CA GLN A 177 -15.46 11.07 9.40
C GLN A 177 -16.97 11.12 9.10
N ALA A 178 -17.64 12.22 9.47
CA ALA A 178 -19.07 12.41 9.22
C ALA A 178 -19.45 12.49 7.73
N ARG A 179 -18.46 12.69 6.85
CA ARG A 179 -18.61 12.76 5.39
C ARG A 179 -17.90 11.61 4.68
N MET A 180 -17.79 10.46 5.35
CA MET A 180 -17.13 9.27 4.84
C MET A 180 -17.99 8.03 5.01
N SER A 181 -17.87 7.11 4.07
CA SER A 181 -18.38 5.74 4.21
C SER A 181 -17.22 4.76 4.39
N VAL A 182 -17.43 3.72 5.20
CA VAL A 182 -16.49 2.61 5.32
C VAL A 182 -16.84 1.57 4.26
N VAL A 183 -16.04 1.50 3.19
CA VAL A 183 -16.24 0.56 2.08
C VAL A 183 -14.89 -0.01 1.69
N HIS A 184 -14.72 -1.31 1.93
CA HIS A 184 -13.51 -2.01 1.55
C HIS A 184 -13.54 -2.36 0.05
N GLU A 185 -12.46 -2.08 -0.66
CA GLU A 185 -12.18 -2.44 -2.05
C GLU A 185 -12.03 -3.96 -2.31
N GLY A 186 -12.01 -4.76 -1.24
CA GLY A 186 -12.03 -6.23 -1.23
C GLY A 186 -10.76 -6.90 -1.75
N ILE A 187 -10.86 -8.18 -2.10
CA ILE A 187 -9.91 -8.97 -2.89
C ILE A 187 -10.69 -9.83 -3.90
N ASP A 188 -10.02 -10.50 -4.84
CA ASP A 188 -10.71 -11.34 -5.84
C ASP A 188 -10.75 -12.78 -5.31
N THR A 189 -11.83 -13.13 -4.61
CA THR A 189 -11.99 -14.44 -3.98
C THR A 189 -12.32 -15.55 -4.97
N ALA A 190 -12.54 -15.24 -6.26
CA ALA A 190 -12.61 -16.27 -7.29
C ALA A 190 -11.21 -16.77 -7.68
N ILE A 191 -10.15 -15.97 -7.43
CA ILE A 191 -8.75 -16.32 -7.70
C ILE A 191 -7.99 -16.65 -6.41
N ALA A 192 -8.16 -15.82 -5.37
CA ALA A 192 -7.68 -16.07 -4.02
C ALA A 192 -8.72 -16.93 -3.30
N THR A 193 -8.57 -18.24 -3.46
CA THR A 193 -9.46 -19.27 -2.91
C THR A 193 -8.59 -20.47 -2.49
N PRO A 194 -9.02 -21.32 -1.54
CA PRO A 194 -8.27 -22.52 -1.18
C PRO A 194 -8.08 -23.46 -2.37
N ASP A 195 -8.99 -23.42 -3.35
CA ASP A 195 -8.89 -24.18 -4.59
C ASP A 195 -7.75 -23.66 -5.48
N GLY A 196 -6.88 -24.55 -5.93
CA GLY A 196 -5.78 -24.19 -6.84
C GLY A 196 -4.59 -25.12 -6.74
N PRO A 197 -3.45 -24.74 -7.34
CA PRO A 197 -2.22 -25.51 -7.24
C PRO A 197 -1.84 -25.73 -5.77
N ALA A 198 -1.61 -27.00 -5.42
CA ALA A 198 -1.30 -27.45 -4.06
C ALA A 198 0.20 -27.73 -3.86
N GLU A 199 1.04 -27.28 -4.79
CA GLU A 199 2.49 -27.48 -4.78
C GLU A 199 3.21 -26.17 -5.10
N PHE A 200 4.22 -25.84 -4.30
CA PHE A 200 5.10 -24.70 -4.51
C PHE A 200 6.55 -25.17 -4.55
N THR A 201 7.21 -25.01 -5.70
CA THR A 201 8.60 -25.42 -5.91
C THR A 201 9.53 -24.21 -5.84
N LEU A 202 10.55 -24.32 -4.98
CA LEU A 202 11.64 -23.35 -4.85
C LEU A 202 12.60 -23.41 -6.04
N PRO A 203 13.40 -22.35 -6.27
CA PRO A 203 14.44 -22.36 -7.32
C PRO A 203 15.48 -23.48 -7.19
N ASP A 204 15.68 -24.01 -5.98
CA ASP A 204 16.61 -25.11 -5.71
C ASP A 204 15.96 -26.51 -5.89
N GLY A 205 14.70 -26.58 -6.33
CA GLY A 205 13.97 -27.81 -6.58
C GLY A 205 13.19 -28.37 -5.40
N ARG A 206 13.36 -27.85 -4.17
CA ARG A 206 12.53 -28.27 -3.03
C ARG A 206 11.07 -27.88 -3.26
N THR A 207 10.15 -28.79 -2.95
CA THR A 207 8.71 -28.60 -3.18
C THR A 207 7.93 -28.72 -1.88
N PHE A 208 7.04 -27.77 -1.63
CA PHE A 208 6.14 -27.74 -0.48
C PHE A 208 4.70 -27.99 -0.89
N ARG A 209 3.95 -28.67 -0.03
CA ARG A 209 2.54 -29.02 -0.15
C ARG A 209 1.77 -28.59 1.08
N ALA A 210 0.45 -28.50 0.96
CA ALA A 210 -0.41 -28.30 2.11
C ALA A 210 -0.17 -29.39 3.17
N GLY A 211 0.07 -28.97 4.42
CA GLY A 211 0.43 -29.86 5.54
C GLY A 211 1.93 -29.87 5.87
N ASP A 212 2.80 -29.42 4.95
CA ASP A 212 4.21 -29.25 5.25
C ASP A 212 4.42 -28.13 6.28
N PRO A 213 5.47 -28.21 7.12
CA PRO A 213 5.75 -27.22 8.16
C PRO A 213 6.35 -25.93 7.56
N LEU A 214 5.57 -25.21 6.76
CA LEU A 214 5.99 -23.99 6.05
C LEU A 214 5.35 -22.74 6.67
N VAL A 215 6.18 -21.79 7.11
CA VAL A 215 5.76 -20.45 7.53
C VAL A 215 6.15 -19.43 6.47
N THR A 216 5.26 -18.49 6.17
CA THR A 216 5.53 -17.47 5.16
C THR A 216 5.44 -16.06 5.69
N TYR A 217 6.22 -15.16 5.10
CA TYR A 217 6.17 -13.73 5.32
C TYR A 217 6.18 -13.04 3.96
N ALA A 218 5.28 -12.07 3.77
CA ALA A 218 5.19 -11.32 2.52
C ALA A 218 5.00 -9.82 2.78
N ALA A 219 5.86 -9.01 2.18
CA ALA A 219 5.79 -7.55 2.27
C ALA A 219 6.30 -6.90 0.98
N ARG A 220 6.05 -5.59 0.81
CA ARG A 220 6.60 -4.85 -0.34
C ARG A 220 8.13 -4.74 -0.26
N GLN A 221 8.63 -4.41 0.93
CA GLN A 221 10.05 -4.33 1.27
C GLN A 221 10.25 -4.97 2.63
N MET A 222 11.49 -5.38 2.92
CA MET A 222 11.86 -5.97 4.20
C MET A 222 12.11 -4.87 5.24
N ASP A 223 11.09 -4.11 5.62
CA ASP A 223 11.24 -2.97 6.54
C ASP A 223 10.51 -3.17 7.88
N PRO A 224 10.92 -2.45 8.95
CA PRO A 224 10.39 -2.63 10.30
C PRO A 224 8.90 -2.39 10.43
N TYR A 225 8.34 -1.55 9.56
CA TYR A 225 6.96 -1.12 9.61
C TYR A 225 5.98 -2.27 9.31
N ARG A 226 6.45 -3.30 8.59
CA ARG A 226 5.75 -4.57 8.38
C ARG A 226 6.25 -5.69 9.29
N GLY A 227 6.99 -5.34 10.35
CA GLY A 227 7.44 -6.26 11.39
C GLY A 227 8.60 -7.17 11.00
N PHE A 228 9.28 -6.90 9.88
CA PHE A 228 10.36 -7.75 9.38
C PHE A 228 11.44 -8.02 10.43
N HIS A 229 11.82 -6.99 11.19
CA HIS A 229 12.83 -7.08 12.25
C HIS A 229 12.40 -8.02 13.39
N THR A 230 11.14 -7.93 13.83
CA THR A 230 10.60 -8.80 14.87
C THR A 230 10.48 -10.22 14.35
N PHE A 231 10.03 -10.39 13.11
CA PHE A 231 9.94 -11.69 12.46
C PHE A 231 11.31 -12.38 12.39
N LEU A 232 12.35 -11.71 11.87
CA LEU A 232 13.67 -12.32 11.73
C LEU A 232 14.30 -12.65 13.10
N ARG A 233 14.12 -11.78 14.09
CA ARG A 233 14.61 -12.02 15.48
C ARG A 233 13.90 -13.16 16.19
N ALA A 234 12.68 -13.51 15.80
CA ALA A 234 11.97 -14.66 16.34
C ALA A 234 12.46 -16.00 15.75
N LEU A 235 13.09 -15.98 14.56
CA LEU A 235 13.47 -17.20 13.86
C LEU A 235 14.44 -18.12 14.61
N PRO A 236 15.44 -17.65 15.37
CA PRO A 236 16.34 -18.55 16.12
C PRO A 236 15.60 -19.43 17.14
N ASP A 237 14.61 -18.89 17.86
CA ASP A 237 13.81 -19.67 18.81
C ASP A 237 12.79 -20.55 18.07
N PHE A 238 12.16 -20.02 17.02
CA PHE A 238 11.27 -20.79 16.16
C PHE A 238 11.96 -22.03 15.57
N GLN A 239 13.16 -21.86 15.01
CA GLN A 239 13.96 -22.94 14.40
C GLN A 239 14.38 -24.03 15.39
N LYS A 240 14.54 -23.68 16.68
CA LYS A 240 14.79 -24.64 17.77
C LYS A 240 13.54 -25.43 18.14
N ARG A 241 12.39 -24.75 18.21
CA ARG A 241 11.11 -25.38 18.59
C ARG A 241 10.48 -26.17 17.45
N ARG A 242 10.76 -25.80 16.21
CA ARG A 242 10.26 -26.40 14.97
C ARG A 242 11.43 -26.74 14.04
N PRO A 243 12.17 -27.83 14.32
CA PRO A 243 13.39 -28.18 13.57
C PRO A 243 13.11 -28.55 12.11
N GLU A 244 11.93 -29.09 11.80
CA GLU A 244 11.53 -29.44 10.42
C GLU A 244 10.95 -28.26 9.63
N ALA A 245 10.68 -27.13 10.29
CA ALA A 245 9.97 -26.04 9.64
C ALA A 245 10.87 -25.21 8.73
N HIS A 246 10.30 -24.81 7.60
CA HIS A 246 10.88 -23.89 6.64
C HIS A 246 10.20 -22.52 6.68
N VAL A 247 10.95 -21.49 6.31
CA VAL A 247 10.47 -20.12 6.21
C VAL A 247 10.66 -19.61 4.80
N ILE A 248 9.60 -19.12 4.15
CA ILE A 248 9.69 -18.41 2.87
C ILE A 248 9.36 -16.93 3.07
N ILE A 249 10.27 -16.07 2.62
CA ILE A 249 10.20 -14.61 2.73
C ILE A 249 10.10 -14.03 1.33
N VAL A 250 8.98 -13.37 1.06
CA VAL A 250 8.69 -12.69 -0.21
C VAL A 250 8.72 -11.18 0.01
N ALA A 251 9.67 -10.51 -0.61
CA ALA A 251 9.72 -9.05 -0.64
C ALA A 251 10.44 -8.54 -1.88
N ALA A 252 9.89 -7.51 -2.53
CA ALA A 252 10.38 -7.04 -3.81
C ALA A 252 11.76 -6.37 -3.74
N GLY A 253 12.24 -5.99 -2.55
CA GLY A 253 13.57 -5.41 -2.39
C GLY A 253 14.04 -5.32 -0.94
N GLU A 254 15.31 -4.93 -0.80
CA GLU A 254 16.04 -4.76 0.46
C GLU A 254 16.00 -3.30 0.97
N GLY A 255 15.18 -2.46 0.33
CA GLY A 255 15.00 -1.06 0.70
C GLY A 255 14.00 -0.88 1.85
N VAL A 256 13.52 0.36 1.99
CA VAL A 256 12.49 0.73 2.96
C VAL A 256 11.27 1.30 2.25
N SER A 257 10.06 0.91 2.68
CA SER A 257 8.81 1.51 2.16
C SER A 257 8.32 2.64 3.06
N TYR A 258 8.20 2.37 4.37
CA TYR A 258 7.51 3.25 5.31
C TYR A 258 8.38 3.65 6.51
N GLY A 259 9.31 2.78 6.92
CA GLY A 259 10.20 2.98 8.08
C GLY A 259 11.56 3.60 7.74
N PRO A 260 12.34 3.96 8.78
CA PRO A 260 13.71 4.41 8.61
C PRO A 260 14.62 3.27 8.13
N ARG A 261 15.78 3.64 7.57
CA ARG A 261 16.88 2.70 7.32
C ARG A 261 17.48 2.20 8.64
N PRO A 262 18.14 1.03 8.66
CA PRO A 262 18.81 0.55 9.87
C PRO A 262 19.98 1.47 10.28
N PRO A 263 20.44 1.39 11.54
CA PRO A 263 21.64 2.09 12.00
C PRO A 263 22.85 1.80 11.10
N GLY A 264 23.58 2.84 10.71
CA GLY A 264 24.69 2.72 9.76
C GLY A 264 24.29 2.72 8.28
N GLY A 265 22.99 2.74 7.97
CA GLY A 265 22.48 2.73 6.59
C GLY A 265 22.38 1.32 6.00
N GLY A 266 22.15 1.22 4.69
CA GLY A 266 21.94 -0.06 4.01
C GLY A 266 20.53 -0.64 4.16
N GLY A 267 20.41 -1.96 3.98
CA GLY A 267 19.16 -2.71 4.01
C GLY A 267 18.96 -3.47 5.33
N TRP A 268 17.72 -3.60 5.76
CA TRP A 268 17.37 -4.27 7.02
C TRP A 268 17.66 -5.78 7.01
N LYS A 269 17.59 -6.44 5.85
CA LYS A 269 17.95 -7.85 5.72
C LYS A 269 19.40 -8.09 6.14
N ASP A 270 20.35 -7.41 5.52
CA ASP A 270 21.78 -7.60 5.81
C ASP A 270 22.14 -7.20 7.24
N PHE A 271 21.56 -6.10 7.71
CA PHE A 271 21.71 -5.65 9.09
C PHE A 271 21.31 -6.75 10.08
N LEU A 272 20.12 -7.33 9.91
CA LEU A 272 19.61 -8.35 10.83
C LEU A 272 20.30 -9.71 10.65
N LEU A 273 20.72 -10.08 9.44
CA LEU A 273 21.52 -11.29 9.21
C LEU A 273 22.88 -11.20 9.91
N THR A 274 23.48 -10.00 9.94
CA THR A 274 24.71 -9.73 10.70
C THR A 274 24.45 -9.81 12.20
N GLU A 275 23.38 -9.17 12.68
CA GLU A 275 22.96 -9.21 14.10
C GLU A 275 22.74 -10.66 14.60
N LEU A 276 22.22 -11.53 13.73
CA LEU A 276 21.83 -12.90 14.05
C LEU A 276 22.84 -13.96 13.56
N ALA A 277 24.06 -13.54 13.20
CA ALA A 277 25.11 -14.43 12.74
C ALA A 277 25.35 -15.60 13.72
N GLY A 278 25.40 -16.82 13.21
CA GLY A 278 25.58 -18.04 14.00
C GLY A 278 24.34 -18.51 14.79
N LYS A 279 23.21 -17.80 14.71
CA LYS A 279 21.95 -18.15 15.41
C LYS A 279 20.86 -18.67 14.47
N LEU A 280 21.02 -18.49 13.17
CA LEU A 280 20.07 -18.87 12.14
C LEU A 280 20.60 -20.05 11.32
N ASP A 281 19.76 -21.04 11.08
CA ASP A 281 19.96 -22.02 10.03
C ASP A 281 19.41 -21.46 8.71
N LEU A 282 20.30 -20.89 7.90
CA LEU A 282 19.94 -20.26 6.62
C LEU A 282 19.52 -21.29 5.56
N THR A 283 19.79 -22.58 5.74
CA THR A 283 19.34 -23.62 4.79
C THR A 283 17.83 -23.82 4.83
N ARG A 284 17.17 -23.30 5.87
CA ARG A 284 15.72 -23.35 6.09
C ARG A 284 15.00 -22.01 5.92
N ILE A 285 15.70 -20.96 5.49
CA ILE A 285 15.13 -19.62 5.27
C ILE A 285 15.35 -19.23 3.81
N HIS A 286 14.25 -19.03 3.09
CA HIS A 286 14.25 -18.83 1.64
C HIS A 286 13.79 -17.43 1.29
N PHE A 287 14.67 -16.62 0.72
CA PHE A 287 14.35 -15.28 0.24
C PHE A 287 14.07 -15.32 -1.27
N LEU A 288 12.82 -15.08 -1.68
CA LEU A 288 12.40 -15.25 -3.08
C LEU A 288 12.26 -13.96 -3.89
N GLY A 289 12.52 -12.80 -3.27
CA GLY A 289 12.33 -11.53 -3.95
C GLY A 289 10.85 -11.25 -4.23
N HIS A 290 10.55 -10.70 -5.41
CA HIS A 290 9.18 -10.51 -5.89
C HIS A 290 8.62 -11.80 -6.49
N LEU A 291 7.42 -12.21 -6.07
CA LEU A 291 6.66 -13.27 -6.72
C LEU A 291 5.48 -12.71 -7.54
N PRO A 292 5.24 -13.24 -8.76
CA PRO A 292 4.00 -13.00 -9.48
C PRO A 292 2.78 -13.35 -8.63
N TYR A 293 1.69 -12.60 -8.77
CA TYR A 293 0.50 -12.71 -7.91
C TYR A 293 -0.03 -14.16 -7.79
N ARG A 294 -0.15 -14.89 -8.91
CA ARG A 294 -0.64 -16.29 -8.87
C ARG A 294 0.29 -17.23 -8.09
N GLN A 295 1.60 -17.02 -8.16
CA GLN A 295 2.57 -17.81 -7.38
C GLN A 295 2.50 -17.46 -5.90
N LEU A 296 2.28 -16.19 -5.56
CA LEU A 296 2.05 -15.77 -4.18
C LEU A 296 0.79 -16.44 -3.58
N LEU A 297 -0.30 -16.54 -4.35
CA LEU A 297 -1.48 -17.26 -3.91
C LEU A 297 -1.22 -18.76 -3.71
N THR A 298 -0.48 -19.40 -4.62
CA THR A 298 -0.03 -20.81 -4.43
C THR A 298 0.78 -20.96 -3.15
N LEU A 299 1.72 -20.05 -2.90
CA LEU A 299 2.51 -20.05 -1.67
C LEU A 299 1.60 -19.99 -0.43
N PHE A 300 0.59 -19.14 -0.41
CA PHE A 300 -0.35 -19.06 0.70
C PHE A 300 -1.16 -20.35 0.91
N ARG A 301 -1.59 -21.02 -0.18
CA ARG A 301 -2.32 -22.30 -0.08
C ARG A 301 -1.52 -23.42 0.57
N VAL A 302 -0.20 -23.44 0.36
CA VAL A 302 0.69 -24.45 0.95
C VAL A 302 1.30 -24.01 2.29
N SER A 303 1.02 -22.79 2.74
CA SER A 303 1.56 -22.26 4.01
C SER A 303 0.79 -22.86 5.18
N ALA A 304 1.50 -23.45 6.15
CA ALA A 304 0.91 -23.79 7.44
C ALA A 304 0.47 -22.54 8.22
N ALA A 305 1.21 -21.44 8.06
CA ALA A 305 0.84 -20.11 8.57
C ALA A 305 1.51 -18.99 7.79
N HIS A 306 0.82 -17.85 7.69
CA HIS A 306 1.32 -16.60 7.14
C HIS A 306 1.47 -15.56 8.25
N THR A 307 2.68 -15.04 8.42
CA THR A 307 3.01 -14.06 9.46
C THR A 307 2.72 -12.63 9.00
N TYR A 308 1.94 -11.88 9.76
CA TYR A 308 1.55 -10.51 9.46
C TYR A 308 1.71 -9.57 10.67
N LEU A 309 2.92 -9.03 10.85
CA LEU A 309 3.33 -8.23 12.03
C LEU A 309 3.37 -6.73 11.75
N THR A 310 2.29 -6.18 11.17
CA THR A 310 2.26 -4.76 10.78
C THR A 310 2.13 -3.81 11.98
N TYR A 311 2.71 -2.62 11.86
CA TYR A 311 2.37 -1.48 12.71
C TYR A 311 0.88 -1.12 12.54
N PRO A 312 0.28 -0.30 13.45
CA PRO A 312 -1.09 0.23 13.34
C PRO A 312 -1.22 1.14 12.11
N PHE A 313 -1.41 0.51 10.96
CA PHE A 313 -1.26 1.09 9.65
C PHE A 313 -2.16 0.39 8.64
N VAL A 314 -2.13 0.86 7.40
CA VAL A 314 -2.94 0.36 6.28
C VAL A 314 -2.82 -1.16 6.15
N LEU A 315 -3.98 -1.81 6.17
CA LEU A 315 -4.14 -3.25 5.97
C LEU A 315 -3.55 -3.67 4.62
N SER A 316 -2.77 -4.76 4.60
CA SER A 316 -2.21 -5.30 3.37
C SER A 316 -3.17 -6.28 2.72
N TRP A 317 -3.34 -6.20 1.40
CA TRP A 317 -4.09 -7.22 0.64
C TRP A 317 -3.50 -8.61 0.79
N SER A 318 -2.18 -8.75 0.97
CA SER A 318 -1.55 -10.06 1.16
C SER A 318 -2.12 -10.82 2.36
N MET A 319 -2.53 -10.13 3.42
CA MET A 319 -3.19 -10.75 4.57
C MET A 319 -4.55 -11.32 4.16
N LEU A 320 -5.35 -10.54 3.43
CA LEU A 320 -6.66 -10.98 2.95
C LEU A 320 -6.53 -12.11 1.92
N ASP A 321 -5.56 -12.00 1.00
CA ASP A 321 -5.26 -13.04 0.00
C ASP A 321 -4.89 -14.35 0.70
N ALA A 322 -4.06 -14.29 1.75
CA ALA A 322 -3.68 -15.47 2.54
C ALA A 322 -4.89 -16.08 3.26
N MET A 323 -5.72 -15.26 3.92
CA MET A 323 -6.96 -15.71 4.56
C MET A 323 -7.91 -16.38 3.56
N ALA A 324 -8.08 -15.77 2.38
CA ALA A 324 -8.98 -16.29 1.35
C ALA A 324 -8.44 -17.58 0.70
N CYS A 325 -7.12 -17.77 0.64
CA CYS A 325 -6.50 -19.05 0.29
C CYS A 325 -6.61 -20.12 1.39
N GLY A 326 -7.28 -19.85 2.52
CA GLY A 326 -7.39 -20.77 3.65
C GLY A 326 -6.15 -20.82 4.55
N GLY A 327 -5.21 -19.90 4.36
CA GLY A 327 -4.01 -19.79 5.19
C GLY A 327 -4.31 -19.20 6.56
N ALA A 328 -3.76 -19.82 7.61
CA ALA A 328 -3.81 -19.26 8.95
C ALA A 328 -2.93 -18.00 9.04
N ILE A 329 -3.38 -16.97 9.76
CA ILE A 329 -2.63 -15.73 9.98
C ILE A 329 -2.05 -15.73 11.39
N LEU A 330 -0.76 -15.36 11.50
CA LEU A 330 -0.05 -15.15 12.77
C LEU A 330 0.26 -13.67 13.00
#